data_AF-A0A7S2B1Z6-F1
#
_entry.id   AF-A0A7S2B1Z6-F1
#
_cell.length_a   1.000
_cell.length_b   1.000
_cell.length_c   1.000
_cell.angle_alpha   90.00
_cell.angle_beta   90.00
_cell.angle_gamma   90.00
#
_symmetry.space_group_name_H-M   'P 1'
#
loop_
_entity.id
_entity.type
_entity.pdbx_description
1 polymer ?
#
loop_
_entity_poly.entity_id
_entity_poly.type
_entity_poly.pdbx_seq_one_letter_code
_entity_poly.pdbx_strand_id
1 'polypeptide(L)'
;VRQMDLKWANEKGSLVQCKMKFRAQFRESLELLKFPLDRQLLRVKITAESPIEQFQFIVVNSRDKRFEAPCGWDMDEEMQKQCSAYARTMDYNFLFRPGGQRSCVSMLLHVQRDGDFYFHNVL
;
A
#
# COMPACT_ATOMS: atom_id res chain seq x y z
N VAL A 1 16.02 12.70 14.31
CA VAL A 1 16.86 11.48 14.48
C VAL A 1 15.91 10.30 14.66
N ARG A 2 15.98 9.27 13.80
CA ARG A 2 15.10 8.08 13.92
C ARG A 2 15.65 7.18 15.02
N GLN A 3 14.87 6.95 16.07
CA GLN A 3 15.22 5.99 17.11
C GLN A 3 14.84 4.59 16.61
N MET A 4 15.84 3.71 16.44
CA MET A 4 15.64 2.31 16.13
C MET A 4 15.64 1.53 17.43
N ASP A 5 14.52 0.89 17.75
CA ASP A 5 14.41 0.09 18.96
C ASP A 5 14.92 -1.34 18.67
N LEU A 6 16.11 -1.64 19.18
CA LEU A 6 16.66 -2.99 19.19
C LEU A 6 15.81 -3.83 20.16
N LYS A 7 15.09 -4.82 19.64
CA LYS A 7 14.22 -5.65 20.49
C LYS A 7 14.94 -6.85 21.07
N TRP A 8 15.87 -7.43 20.33
CA TRP A 8 16.57 -8.64 20.73
C TRP A 8 17.85 -8.81 19.93
N ALA A 9 18.93 -9.25 20.56
CA ALA A 9 20.21 -9.54 19.92
C ALA A 9 20.76 -10.86 20.46
N ASN A 10 21.19 -11.76 19.58
CA ASN A 10 21.95 -12.96 19.94
C ASN A 10 23.14 -13.13 18.99
N GLU A 11 23.92 -14.20 19.21
CA GLU A 11 25.09 -14.55 18.40
C GLU A 11 24.75 -14.81 16.91
N LYS A 12 23.48 -15.00 16.57
CA LYS A 12 22.99 -15.20 15.19
C LYS A 12 22.45 -13.91 14.55
N GLY A 13 22.40 -12.80 15.28
CA GLY A 13 21.94 -11.50 14.77
C GLY A 13 20.97 -10.80 15.71
N SER A 14 20.44 -9.66 15.26
CA SER A 14 19.52 -8.84 16.04
C SER A 14 18.19 -8.60 15.32
N LEU A 15 17.09 -8.63 16.07
CA LEU A 15 15.79 -8.19 15.61
C LEU A 15 15.61 -6.71 15.95
N VAL A 16 15.56 -5.89 14.90
CA VAL A 16 15.32 -4.46 15.01
C VAL A 16 13.87 -4.20 14.63
N GLN A 17 13.13 -3.51 15.50
CA GLN A 17 11.84 -2.94 15.10
C GLN A 17 12.04 -1.48 14.68
N CYS A 18 11.72 -1.19 13.42
CA CYS A 18 11.66 0.17 12.92
C CYS A 18 10.20 0.53 12.60
N LYS A 19 9.72 1.65 13.15
CA LYS A 19 8.43 2.25 12.80
C LYS A 19 8.68 3.57 12.10
N MET A 20 8.04 3.77 10.95
CA MET A 20 8.19 4.99 10.15
C MET A 20 6.82 5.52 9.76
N LYS A 21 6.65 6.84 9.89
CA LYS A 21 5.51 7.58 9.34
C LYS A 21 6.03 8.48 8.23
N PHE A 22 5.35 8.48 7.09
CA PHE A 22 5.68 9.34 5.96
C PHE A 22 4.40 9.89 5.34
N ARG A 23 4.54 11.03 4.65
CA ARG A 23 3.50 11.62 3.82
C ARG A 23 3.96 11.50 2.37
N ALA A 24 3.09 10.97 1.52
CA ALA A 24 3.37 10.76 0.10
C ALA A 24 2.14 11.12 -0.73
N GLN A 25 2.36 11.45 -2.00
CA GLN A 25 1.32 11.67 -2.99
C GLN A 25 1.47 10.60 -4.07
N PHE A 26 0.35 9.97 -4.43
CA PHE A 26 0.29 8.90 -5.42
C PHE A 26 -0.49 9.36 -6.64
N ARG A 27 -0.21 8.71 -7.78
CA ARG A 27 -0.92 8.93 -9.03
C ARG A 27 -1.47 7.60 -9.51
N GLU A 28 -2.77 7.56 -9.73
CA GLU A 28 -3.51 6.40 -10.24
C GLU A 28 -4.44 6.87 -11.37
N SER A 29 -4.69 6.01 -12.35
CA SER A 29 -5.73 6.24 -13.35
C SER A 29 -7.07 5.75 -12.78
N LEU A 30 -8.14 6.54 -12.95
CA LEU A 30 -9.48 6.19 -12.47
C LEU A 30 -10.40 5.80 -13.62
N GLU A 31 -11.24 4.80 -13.40
CA GLU A 31 -12.26 4.36 -14.36
C GLU A 31 -13.58 5.08 -14.12
N LEU A 32 -13.93 6.06 -14.97
CA LEU A 32 -15.07 6.96 -14.73
C LEU A 32 -16.34 6.59 -15.49
N LEU A 33 -16.41 5.40 -16.10
CA LEU A 33 -17.56 4.97 -16.90
C LEU A 33 -18.88 4.93 -16.12
N LYS A 34 -18.82 4.77 -14.78
CA LYS A 34 -20.00 4.67 -13.90
C LYS A 34 -20.18 5.88 -12.97
N PHE A 35 -19.52 7.00 -13.27
CA PHE A 35 -19.64 8.20 -12.46
C PHE A 35 -21.11 8.67 -12.33
N PRO A 36 -21.59 9.10 -11.14
CA PRO A 36 -20.87 9.30 -9.87
C PRO A 36 -20.88 8.07 -8.93
N LEU A 37 -21.32 6.90 -9.40
CA LEU A 37 -21.40 5.66 -8.61
C LEU A 37 -20.23 4.70 -8.93
N ASP A 38 -19.09 5.25 -9.31
CA ASP A 38 -17.91 4.48 -9.68
C ASP A 38 -17.20 3.87 -8.45
N ARG A 39 -16.56 2.72 -8.69
CA ARG A 39 -15.68 2.04 -7.74
C ARG A 39 -14.26 2.10 -8.28
N GLN A 40 -13.30 2.35 -7.39
CA GLN A 40 -11.89 2.45 -7.75
C GLN A 40 -11.03 1.52 -6.89
N LEU A 41 -9.94 1.06 -7.49
CA LEU A 41 -8.90 0.29 -6.81
C LEU A 41 -7.65 1.15 -6.71
N LEU A 42 -7.40 1.74 -5.54
CA LEU A 42 -6.21 2.55 -5.30
C LEU A 42 -5.06 1.67 -4.81
N ARG A 43 -3.84 1.90 -5.32
CA ARG A 43 -2.67 1.08 -5.01
C ARG A 43 -1.54 1.91 -4.41
N VAL A 44 -1.01 1.43 -3.29
CA VAL A 44 0.26 1.91 -2.73
C VAL A 44 1.30 0.81 -2.89
N LYS A 45 2.36 1.08 -3.67
CA LYS A 45 3.46 0.13 -3.91
C LYS A 45 4.71 0.58 -3.15
N ILE A 46 5.29 -0.32 -2.37
CA ILE A 46 6.58 -0.15 -1.70
C ILE A 46 7.55 -1.14 -2.31
N THR A 47 8.59 -0.66 -2.99
CA THR A 47 9.61 -1.50 -3.60
C THR A 47 10.94 -1.31 -2.89
N ALA A 48 11.64 -2.39 -2.59
CA ALA A 48 12.98 -2.33 -2.02
C ALA A 48 13.99 -1.88 -3.08
N GLU A 49 14.98 -1.09 -2.67
CA GLU A 49 16.11 -0.76 -3.56
C GLU A 49 17.05 -1.94 -3.76
N SER A 50 17.13 -2.83 -2.78
CA SER A 50 17.98 -4.03 -2.82
C SER A 50 17.33 -5.16 -3.63
N PRO A 51 18.15 -6.03 -4.27
CA PRO A 51 17.68 -7.27 -4.89
C PRO A 51 17.04 -8.23 -3.88
N ILE A 52 16.18 -9.13 -4.37
CA ILE A 52 15.42 -10.06 -3.51
C ILE A 52 16.33 -11.04 -2.76
N GLU A 53 17.51 -11.37 -3.30
CA GLU A 53 18.50 -12.26 -2.67
C GLU A 53 19.09 -11.66 -1.40
N GLN A 54 19.05 -10.32 -1.28
CA GLN A 54 19.58 -9.58 -0.14
C GLN A 54 18.47 -9.13 0.82
N PHE A 55 17.29 -8.83 0.30
CA PHE A 55 16.19 -8.28 1.09
C PHE A 55 14.82 -8.75 0.57
N GLN A 56 14.01 -9.29 1.48
CA GLN A 56 12.64 -9.68 1.18
C GLN A 56 11.67 -9.10 2.22
N PHE A 57 10.65 -8.40 1.73
CA PHE A 57 9.50 -8.04 2.55
C PHE A 57 8.71 -9.30 2.91
N ILE A 58 8.29 -9.36 4.18
CA ILE A 58 7.35 -10.36 4.68
C ILE A 58 6.20 -9.59 5.30
N VAL A 59 4.99 -9.90 4.85
CA VAL A 59 3.78 -9.28 5.39
C VAL A 59 3.46 -9.97 6.71
N VAL A 60 3.52 -9.21 7.79
CA VAL A 60 3.09 -9.69 9.10
C VAL A 60 1.62 -9.31 9.28
N ASN A 61 0.75 -10.30 9.50
CA ASN A 61 -0.67 -10.06 9.74
C ASN A 61 -0.85 -9.35 11.09
N SER A 62 -0.96 -8.02 11.07
CA SER A 62 -1.39 -7.23 12.23
C SER A 62 -2.91 -7.11 12.24
N ARG A 63 -3.54 -7.41 13.38
CA ARG A 63 -4.99 -7.33 13.55
C ARG A 63 -5.56 -5.89 13.50
N ASP A 64 -4.71 -4.88 13.70
CA ASP A 64 -5.11 -3.47 13.80
C ASP A 64 -4.75 -2.65 12.56
N LYS A 65 -5.33 -2.99 11.41
CA LYS A 65 -5.26 -2.11 10.24
C LYS A 65 -6.52 -1.25 10.20
N ARG A 66 -6.37 0.05 10.43
CA ARG A 66 -7.42 1.04 10.17
C ARG A 66 -6.98 1.86 8.97
N PHE A 67 -7.81 1.86 7.95
CA PHE A 67 -7.65 2.73 6.80
C PHE A 67 -8.74 3.80 6.87
N GLU A 68 -8.42 5.01 6.43
CA GLU A 68 -9.38 6.09 6.24
C GLU A 68 -9.50 6.39 4.75
N ALA A 69 -10.73 6.52 4.26
CA ALA A 69 -10.99 6.86 2.89
C ALA A 69 -10.77 8.37 2.68
N PRO A 70 -10.33 8.81 1.49
CA PRO A 70 -10.35 10.22 1.15
C PRO A 70 -11.77 10.79 1.21
N CYS A 71 -11.91 12.09 1.47
CA CYS A 71 -13.21 12.77 1.48
C CYS A 71 -13.98 12.53 0.16
N GLY A 72 -15.28 12.22 0.25
CA GLY A 72 -16.15 11.89 -0.89
C GLY A 72 -16.00 10.46 -1.40
N TRP A 73 -15.30 9.61 -0.65
CA TRP A 73 -15.17 8.19 -0.92
C TRP A 73 -15.45 7.39 0.34
N ASP A 74 -16.10 6.25 0.16
CA ASP A 74 -16.26 5.21 1.16
C ASP A 74 -15.33 4.04 0.85
N MET A 75 -14.83 3.38 1.87
CA MET A 75 -14.10 2.11 1.70
C MET A 75 -14.98 0.94 2.05
N ASP A 76 -14.89 -0.10 1.23
CA ASP A 76 -15.52 -1.39 1.49
C ASP A 76 -15.02 -1.99 2.83
N GLU A 77 -15.91 -2.12 3.81
CA GLU A 77 -15.60 -2.57 5.18
C GLU A 77 -15.01 -3.98 5.24
N GLU A 78 -15.37 -4.87 4.31
CA GLU A 78 -14.79 -6.21 4.23
C GLU A 78 -13.35 -6.13 3.72
N MET A 79 -13.12 -5.27 2.72
CA MET A 79 -11.78 -5.07 2.14
C MET A 79 -10.85 -4.26 3.05
N GLN A 80 -11.36 -3.38 3.91
CA GLN A 80 -10.59 -2.71 4.95
C GLN A 80 -9.87 -3.73 5.86
N LYS A 81 -10.54 -4.85 6.16
CA LYS A 81 -10.00 -5.94 6.98
C LYS A 81 -9.00 -6.81 6.21
N GLN A 82 -9.03 -6.77 4.88
CA GLN A 82 -8.32 -7.69 3.98
C GLN A 82 -7.29 -6.99 3.08
N CYS A 83 -6.60 -5.95 3.58
CA CYS A 83 -5.44 -5.37 2.90
C CYS A 83 -4.49 -6.48 2.43
N SER A 84 -4.52 -6.75 1.13
CA SER A 84 -3.72 -7.77 0.49
C SER A 84 -2.37 -7.18 0.18
N ALA A 85 -1.33 -7.82 0.66
CA ALA A 85 0.05 -7.41 0.47
C ALA A 85 0.83 -8.56 -0.15
N TYR A 86 1.37 -8.33 -1.34
CA TYR A 86 2.08 -9.33 -2.13
C TYR A 86 3.56 -8.97 -2.17
N ALA A 87 4.45 -9.92 -1.85
CA ALA A 87 5.88 -9.66 -1.60
C ALA A 87 6.79 -9.77 -2.85
N ARG A 88 6.25 -10.11 -4.04
CA ARG A 88 7.04 -10.50 -5.22
C ARG A 88 6.46 -9.90 -6.49
N THR A 89 7.27 -9.13 -7.21
CA THR A 89 6.93 -8.65 -8.56
C THR A 89 8.22 -8.53 -9.36
N MET A 90 8.25 -9.07 -10.59
CA MET A 90 9.28 -8.70 -11.55
C MET A 90 9.03 -7.24 -11.95
N ASP A 91 9.90 -6.34 -11.53
CA ASP A 91 9.69 -4.91 -11.75
C ASP A 91 10.25 -4.50 -13.12
N TYR A 92 9.39 -4.47 -14.14
CA TYR A 92 9.75 -4.02 -15.48
C TYR A 92 9.93 -2.50 -15.59
N ASN A 93 9.56 -1.73 -14.56
CA ASN A 93 9.54 -0.26 -14.60
C ASN A 93 10.85 0.40 -14.13
N PHE A 94 11.83 -0.37 -13.64
CA PHE A 94 13.15 0.17 -13.28
C PHE A 94 14.08 0.15 -14.50
N LEU A 95 13.97 1.19 -15.32
CA LEU A 95 14.70 1.36 -16.58
C LEU A 95 16.24 1.44 -16.46
N PHE A 96 16.83 1.37 -15.26
CA PHE A 96 18.25 1.69 -15.03
C PHE A 96 19.11 0.59 -14.40
N ARG A 97 18.60 -0.63 -14.19
CA ARG A 97 19.46 -1.78 -13.82
C ARG A 97 19.01 -3.06 -14.51
N PRO A 98 19.88 -3.71 -15.31
CA PRO A 98 19.52 -4.95 -15.98
C PRO A 98 19.36 -6.08 -14.96
N GLY A 99 18.18 -6.70 -14.92
CA GLY A 99 18.02 -8.13 -14.62
C GLY A 99 18.02 -8.60 -13.16
N GLY A 100 17.29 -7.94 -12.25
CA GLY A 100 17.12 -8.46 -10.88
C GLY A 100 15.68 -8.38 -10.37
N GLN A 101 15.17 -9.47 -9.80
CA GLN A 101 13.91 -9.45 -9.04
C GLN A 101 14.08 -8.62 -7.78
N ARG A 102 13.09 -7.80 -7.45
CA ARG A 102 13.07 -6.99 -6.22
C ARG A 102 11.88 -7.38 -5.36
N SER A 103 12.06 -7.26 -4.06
CA SER A 103 10.93 -7.39 -3.16
C SER A 103 10.07 -6.14 -3.22
N CYS A 104 8.78 -6.34 -3.43
CA CYS A 104 7.77 -5.30 -3.53
C CYS A 104 6.62 -5.69 -2.63
N VAL A 105 5.98 -4.72 -1.97
CA VAL A 105 4.69 -4.87 -1.28
C VAL A 105 3.70 -3.92 -1.90
N SER A 106 2.60 -4.45 -2.43
CA SER A 106 1.47 -3.65 -2.91
C SER A 106 0.34 -3.70 -1.90
N MET A 107 -0.14 -2.55 -1.45
CA MET A 107 -1.33 -2.37 -0.64
C MET A 107 -2.46 -1.89 -1.54
N LEU A 108 -3.61 -2.55 -1.46
CA LEU A 108 -4.79 -2.26 -2.28
C LEU A 108 -5.92 -1.72 -1.41
N LEU A 109 -6.55 -0.64 -1.86
CA LEU A 109 -7.66 0.02 -1.20
C LEU A 109 -8.85 0.03 -2.16
N HIS A 110 -9.95 -0.60 -1.75
CA HIS A 110 -11.19 -0.63 -2.53
C HIS A 110 -12.07 0.53 -2.05
N VAL A 111 -12.30 1.50 -2.94
CA VAL A 111 -13.09 2.68 -2.62
C VAL A 111 -14.28 2.82 -3.56
N GLN A 112 -15.37 3.37 -3.06
CA GLN A 112 -16.56 3.73 -3.82
C GLN A 112 -16.82 5.22 -3.61
N ARG A 113 -17.19 5.94 -4.67
CA ARG A 113 -17.53 7.35 -4.54
C ARG A 113 -18.86 7.53 -3.81
N ASP A 114 -18.93 8.51 -2.93
CA ASP A 114 -20.20 9.01 -2.40
C ASP A 114 -20.91 9.81 -3.50
N GLY A 115 -21.97 9.21 -4.06
CA GLY A 115 -22.76 9.78 -5.14
C GLY A 115 -23.73 10.87 -4.67
N ASP A 116 -24.07 10.91 -3.38
CA ASP A 116 -25.17 11.73 -2.86
C ASP A 116 -24.92 13.21 -3.09
N PHE A 117 -23.67 13.65 -2.91
CA PHE A 117 -23.28 15.02 -3.21
C PHE A 117 -23.66 15.43 -4.65
N TYR A 118 -23.48 14.55 -5.63
CA TYR A 118 -23.78 14.85 -7.03
C TYR A 118 -25.27 14.86 -7.31
N PHE A 119 -26.03 13.95 -6.72
CA PHE A 119 -27.48 13.90 -6.90
C PHE A 119 -28.18 15.14 -6.34
N HIS A 120 -27.71 15.70 -5.22
CA HIS A 120 -28.35 16.85 -4.56
C HIS A 120 -27.93 18.22 -5.11
N ASN A 121 -26.88 18.31 -5.94
CA ASN A 121 -26.35 19.58 -6.44
C ASN A 121 -26.42 19.73 -7.97
N VAL A 122 -26.72 18.66 -8.71
CA VAL A 122 -26.72 18.68 -10.20
C VAL A 122 -28.13 18.51 -10.79
N LEU A 123 -29.09 17.97 -10.03
CA LEU A 123 -30.49 17.79 -10.44
C LEU A 123 -31.40 18.89 -9.90
#